data_AF-A0A7J8IS49-F1
#
_entry.id   AF-A0A7J8IS49-F1
#
_cell.length_a   1.000
_cell.length_b   1.000
_cell.length_c   1.000
_cell.angle_alpha   90.00
_cell.angle_beta   90.00
_cell.angle_gamma   90.00
#
_symmetry.space_group_name_H-M   'P 1'
#
loop_
_entity.id
_entity.type
_entity.pdbx_description
1 polymer ?
#
loop_
_entity_poly.entity_id
_entity_poly.type
_entity_poly.pdbx_seq_one_letter_code
_entity_poly.pdbx_strand_id
1 'polypeptide(L)'
;MFSKKPHGDVKKSTQKVLDTKKDALTRLKHLRIVIENAESVDLKQFFDQHFSHIYYVFFENFVTIEASLKQKGHKSQREELDAILFIFEVSAC
;
A
#
# COMPACT_ATOMS: atom_id res chain seq x y z
N MET A 1 20.76 5.78 22.38
CA MET A 1 20.71 5.53 20.92
C MET A 1 19.68 4.44 20.68
N PHE A 2 18.56 4.77 20.02
CA PHE A 2 17.53 3.78 19.69
C PHE A 2 17.96 3.05 18.41
N SER A 3 18.50 1.86 18.57
CA SER A 3 18.68 0.91 17.48
C SER A 3 17.29 0.47 17.02
N LYS A 4 16.68 1.19 16.08
CA LYS A 4 15.46 0.75 15.42
C LYS A 4 15.79 -0.50 14.61
N LYS A 5 15.44 -1.66 15.17
CA LYS A 5 15.41 -2.89 14.39
C LYS A 5 14.35 -2.72 13.28
N PRO A 6 14.67 -3.02 12.01
CA PRO A 6 13.76 -2.82 10.87
C PRO A 6 12.38 -3.50 11.07
N HIS A 7 12.36 -4.63 11.78
CA HIS A 7 11.16 -5.38 12.11
C HIS A 7 10.09 -4.58 12.91
N GLY A 8 10.51 -3.58 13.70
CA GLY A 8 9.59 -2.75 14.48
C GLY A 8 8.76 -1.78 13.62
N ASP A 9 9.33 -1.30 12.52
CA ASP A 9 8.67 -0.37 11.61
C ASP A 9 7.72 -1.11 10.64
N VAL A 10 8.02 -2.37 10.28
CA VAL A 10 7.13 -3.25 9.49
C VAL A 10 5.85 -3.57 10.25
N LYS A 11 5.95 -3.99 11.52
CA LYS A 11 4.75 -4.33 12.32
C LYS A 11 3.81 -3.14 12.50
N LYS A 12 4.36 -1.94 12.72
CA LYS A 12 3.57 -0.70 12.81
C LYS A 12 2.93 -0.34 11.47
N SER A 13 3.65 -0.53 10.36
CA SER A 13 3.10 -0.26 9.02
C SER A 13 1.98 -1.23 8.67
N THR A 14 2.15 -2.52 9.00
CA THR A 14 1.11 -3.56 8.85
C THR A 14 -0.18 -3.15 9.54
N GLN A 15 -0.11 -2.71 10.81
CA GLN A 15 -1.28 -2.21 11.54
C GLN A 15 -1.95 -1.02 10.87
N LYS A 16 -1.16 -0.12 10.27
CA LYS A 16 -1.70 1.05 9.56
C LYS A 16 -2.34 0.70 8.23
N VAL A 17 -1.88 -0.34 7.52
CA VAL A 17 -2.54 -0.84 6.30
C VAL A 17 -3.95 -1.34 6.64
N LEU A 18 -4.09 -2.03 7.78
CA LEU A 18 -5.35 -2.62 8.23
C LEU A 18 -6.28 -1.64 8.97
N ASP A 19 -5.81 -0.42 9.29
CA ASP A 19 -6.60 0.58 10.00
C ASP A 19 -7.54 1.31 9.04
N THR A 20 -8.81 0.92 9.04
CA THR A 20 -9.87 1.51 8.21
C THR A 20 -10.18 2.98 8.53
N LYS A 21 -9.65 3.52 9.65
CA LYS A 21 -9.75 4.96 9.96
C LYS A 21 -8.73 5.80 9.19
N LYS A 22 -7.75 5.18 8.53
CA LYS A 22 -6.77 5.85 7.69
C LYS A 22 -7.28 6.00 6.27
N ASP A 23 -6.95 7.13 5.65
CA ASP A 23 -7.24 7.36 4.25
C ASP A 23 -6.50 6.35 3.35
N ALA A 24 -7.03 6.14 2.16
CA ALA A 24 -6.56 5.12 1.23
C ALA A 24 -5.09 5.32 0.82
N LEU A 25 -4.66 6.58 0.63
CA LEU A 25 -3.30 6.91 0.22
C LEU A 25 -2.30 6.61 1.36
N THR A 26 -2.65 6.95 2.60
CA THR A 26 -1.84 6.59 3.78
C THR A 26 -1.71 5.08 3.94
N ARG A 27 -2.79 4.32 3.73
CA ARG A 27 -2.76 2.85 3.75
C ARG A 27 -1.84 2.29 2.66
N LEU A 28 -1.93 2.82 1.44
CA LEU A 28 -1.07 2.40 0.32
C LEU A 28 0.41 2.69 0.59
N LYS A 29 0.74 3.87 1.15
CA LYS A 29 2.11 4.20 1.55
C LYS A 29 2.67 3.20 2.56
N HIS A 30 1.86 2.79 3.53
CA HIS A 30 2.27 1.78 4.51
C HIS A 30 2.36 0.38 3.91
N LEU A 31 1.50 0.04 2.95
CA LEU A 31 1.59 -1.23 2.23
C LEU A 31 2.91 -1.35 1.47
N ARG A 32 3.34 -0.28 0.79
CA ARG A 32 4.66 -0.21 0.16
C ARG A 32 5.80 -0.47 1.15
N ILE A 33 5.76 0.17 2.32
CA ILE A 33 6.77 -0.04 3.37
C ILE A 33 6.81 -1.51 3.81
N VAL A 34 5.64 -2.15 3.96
CA VAL A 34 5.58 -3.58 4.33
C VAL A 34 6.20 -4.44 3.24
N ILE A 35 5.85 -4.22 1.97
CA ILE A 35 6.40 -4.98 0.83
C ILE A 35 7.92 -4.83 0.72
N GLU A 36 8.45 -3.61 0.90
CA GLU A 36 9.88 -3.33 0.74
C GLU A 36 10.76 -3.83 1.90
N ASN A 37 10.18 -4.05 3.09
CA ASN A 37 10.96 -4.30 4.32
C ASN A 37 10.60 -5.59 5.08
N ALA A 38 9.50 -6.25 4.75
CA ALA A 38 9.13 -7.52 5.38
C ALA A 38 9.93 -8.69 4.79
N GLU A 39 10.19 -9.71 5.61
CA GLU A 39 10.72 -10.97 5.11
C GLU A 39 9.69 -11.68 4.23
N SER A 40 10.13 -12.40 3.20
CA SER A 40 9.22 -13.01 2.22
C SER A 40 8.18 -13.94 2.85
N VAL A 41 8.53 -14.65 3.93
CA VAL A 41 7.61 -15.54 4.65
C VAL A 41 6.50 -14.77 5.36
N ASP A 42 6.86 -13.67 6.05
CA ASP A 42 5.89 -12.82 6.76
C ASP A 42 5.01 -12.07 5.78
N LEU A 43 5.59 -11.61 4.66
CA LEU A 43 4.86 -10.91 3.61
C LEU A 43 3.81 -11.83 2.98
N LYS A 44 4.19 -13.07 2.64
CA LYS A 44 3.25 -14.06 2.11
C LYS A 44 2.12 -14.34 3.09
N GLN A 45 2.43 -14.55 4.37
CA GLN A 45 1.42 -14.78 5.40
C GLN A 45 0.48 -13.57 5.54
N PHE A 46 1.02 -12.34 5.49
CA PHE A 46 0.23 -11.12 5.56
C PHE A 46 -0.75 -11.01 4.38
N PHE A 47 -0.30 -11.26 3.15
CA PHE A 47 -1.18 -11.28 1.98
C PHE A 47 -2.24 -12.39 2.08
N ASP A 48 -1.86 -13.61 2.44
CA ASP A 48 -2.80 -14.75 2.57
C ASP A 48 -3.91 -14.45 3.60
N GLN A 49 -3.57 -13.80 4.72
CA GLN A 49 -4.53 -13.48 5.78
C GLN A 49 -5.39 -12.24 5.50
N HIS A 50 -4.82 -11.26 4.79
CA HIS A 50 -5.43 -9.94 4.64
C HIS A 50 -5.72 -9.54 3.19
N PHE A 51 -5.71 -10.48 2.24
CA PHE A 51 -5.91 -10.23 0.81
C PHE A 51 -7.11 -9.31 0.55
N SER A 52 -8.26 -9.57 1.18
CA SER A 52 -9.47 -8.76 1.00
C SER A 52 -9.27 -7.29 1.40
N HIS A 53 -8.60 -7.03 2.52
CA HIS A 53 -8.30 -5.67 2.97
C HIS A 53 -7.31 -4.97 2.04
N ILE A 54 -6.29 -5.70 1.57
CA ILE A 54 -5.27 -5.16 0.68
C ILE A 54 -5.87 -4.83 -0.70
N TYR A 55 -6.70 -5.71 -1.27
CA TYR A 55 -7.44 -5.42 -2.50
C TYR A 55 -8.38 -4.23 -2.35
N TYR A 56 -9.02 -4.08 -1.18
CA TYR A 56 -9.86 -2.91 -0.92
C TYR A 56 -9.06 -1.59 -0.87
N VAL A 57 -7.84 -1.60 -0.30
CA VAL A 57 -6.92 -0.45 -0.35
C VAL A 57 -6.61 -0.06 -1.80
N PHE A 58 -6.28 -1.03 -2.66
CA PHE A 58 -6.05 -0.74 -4.07
C PHE A 58 -7.30 -0.20 -4.77
N PHE A 59 -8.46 -0.83 -4.54
CA PHE A 59 -9.73 -0.38 -5.10
C PHE A 59 -10.02 1.09 -4.77
N GLU A 60 -9.89 1.49 -3.51
CA GLU A 60 -10.14 2.88 -3.10
C GLU A 60 -9.16 3.86 -3.76
N ASN A 61 -7.88 3.50 -3.87
CA ASN A 61 -6.89 4.34 -4.55
C ASN A 61 -7.18 4.44 -6.06
N PHE A 62 -7.58 3.34 -6.71
CA PHE A 62 -7.96 3.33 -8.13
C PHE A 62 -9.20 4.19 -8.40
N VAL A 63 -10.24 4.08 -7.57
CA VAL A 63 -11.43 4.95 -7.70
C VAL A 63 -11.05 6.42 -7.55
N THR A 64 -10.19 6.74 -6.58
CA THR A 64 -9.75 8.11 -6.31
C THR A 64 -8.94 8.69 -7.47
N ILE A 65 -7.94 7.96 -7.98
CA ILE A 65 -7.11 8.42 -9.09
C ILE A 65 -7.89 8.46 -10.41
N GLU A 66 -8.81 7.52 -10.63
CA GLU A 66 -9.69 7.52 -11.82
C GLU A 66 -10.55 8.80 -11.85
N ALA A 67 -11.19 9.14 -10.73
CA ALA A 67 -11.98 10.37 -10.62
C ALA A 67 -11.13 11.63 -10.88
N SER A 68 -9.91 11.64 -10.34
CA SER A 68 -8.95 12.74 -10.52
C SER A 68 -8.52 12.92 -11.97
N LEU A 69 -8.22 11.80 -12.66
CA LEU A 69 -7.82 11.80 -14.07
C LEU A 69 -8.97 12.20 -15.01
N LYS A 70 -10.22 11.81 -14.69
CA LYS A 70 -11.42 12.16 -15.47
C LYS A 70 -11.72 13.67 -15.45
N GLN A 71 -11.39 14.38 -14.37
CA GLN A 71 -11.64 15.83 -14.28
C GLN A 71 -10.58 16.65 -15.02
N LYS A 72 -9.29 16.45 -14.70
CA LYS A 72 -8.18 17.17 -15.34
C LYS A 72 -6.87 16.42 -15.10
N GLY A 73 -6.54 15.50 -16.00
CA GLY A 73 -5.33 14.66 -15.89
C GLY A 73 -4.02 15.46 -15.93
N HIS A 74 -3.41 15.69 -14.77
CA HIS A 74 -2.08 16.27 -14.64
C HIS A 74 -0.98 15.21 -14.74
N LYS A 75 0.23 15.61 -15.15
CA LYS A 75 1.40 14.70 -15.23
C LYS A 75 1.64 13.96 -13.90
N SER A 76 1.53 14.66 -12.77
CA SER A 76 1.71 14.08 -11.44
C SER A 76 0.69 12.98 -11.10
N GLN A 77 -0.55 13.08 -11.59
CA GLN A 77 -1.57 12.05 -11.36
C GLN A 77 -1.27 10.79 -12.18
N ARG A 78 -0.66 10.93 -13.36
CA ARG A 78 -0.20 9.77 -14.14
C ARG A 78 0.95 9.06 -13.43
N GLU A 79 1.91 9.84 -12.93
CA GLU A 79 3.02 9.30 -12.12
C GLU A 79 2.52 8.61 -10.84
N GLU A 80 1.47 9.15 -10.22
CA GLU A 80 0.81 8.52 -9.06
C GLU A 80 0.11 7.21 -9.45
N LEU A 81 -0.60 7.17 -10.58
CA LEU A 81 -1.19 5.93 -11.11
C LEU A 81 -0.11 4.87 -11.37
N ASP A 82 0.99 5.24 -12.02
CA ASP A 82 2.11 4.32 -12.30
C ASP A 82 2.70 3.75 -11.00
N ALA A 83 2.81 4.56 -9.95
CA ALA A 83 3.26 4.10 -8.64
C ALA A 83 2.26 3.13 -7.99
N ILE A 84 0.96 3.37 -8.10
CA ILE A 84 -0.08 2.46 -7.59
C ILE A 84 -0.02 1.12 -8.34
N LEU A 85 0.08 1.16 -9.68
CA LEU A 85 0.15 -0.02 -10.53
C LEU A 85 1.40 -0.85 -10.24
N PHE A 86 2.55 -0.21 -10.05
CA PHE A 86 3.79 -0.89 -9.69
C PHE A 86 3.64 -1.66 -8.37
N ILE A 87 3.07 -1.05 -7.33
CA ILE A 87 2.85 -1.73 -6.04
C ILE A 87 1.86 -2.89 -6.22
N PHE A 88 0.82 -2.71 -7.03
CA PHE A 88 -0.18 -3.74 -7.30
C PHE A 88 0.43 -4.95 -8.01
N GLU A 89 1.25 -4.75 -9.03
CA GLU A 89 1.93 -5.82 -9.77
C GLU A 89 2.84 -6.64 -8.86
N VAL A 90 3.63 -5.97 -8.02
CA VAL A 90 4.51 -6.63 -7.03
C VAL A 90 3.71 -7.38 -5.96
N SER A 91 2.49 -6.93 -5.65
CA SER A 91 1.62 -7.58 -4.67
C SER A 91 0.84 -8.78 -5.22
N ALA A 92 0.66 -8.85 -6.55
CA ALA A 92 -0.15 -9.86 -7.21
C ALA A 92 0.64 -11.10 -7.68
N CYS A 93 1.97 -11.00 -7.72
CA CYS A 93 2.89 -12.09 -8.07
C CYS A 93 3.44 -12.79 -6.82
#